data_AF-A0AAN8KC99-F1
#
_entry.id   AF-A0AAN8KC99-F1
#
_cell.length_a   1.000
_cell.length_b   1.000
_cell.length_c   1.000
_cell.angle_alpha   90.00
_cell.angle_beta   90.00
_cell.angle_gamma   90.00
#
_symmetry.space_group_name_H-M   'P 1'
#
loop_
_entity.id
_entity.type
_entity.pdbx_description
1 polymer ?
#
loop_
_entity_poly.entity_id
_entity_poly.type
_entity_poly.pdbx_seq_one_letter_code
_entity_poly.pdbx_strand_id
1 'polypeptide(L)'
;MYQFWRTAAYNIGGHVYTLDDIEHGILRGNRSHPASNQPLFSEKDPRLKFAVKKVDPRIHFALVCGAKSCPAINVYSPANKDHALDEATRNFCRQEVSMFTESDEIWLSKIFQWYRQDFGETDTDVIRWTIPYLDANQQDRANLLLLKLEKIGQVDIKYNEYDWSLNKS
;
A
#
# COMPACT_ATOMS: atom_id res chain seq x y z
N MET A 1 -18.78 -4.48 -2.36
CA MET A 1 -17.39 -4.17 -2.76
C MET A 1 -16.57 -5.43 -3.01
N TYR A 2 -16.44 -6.36 -2.04
CA TYR A 2 -15.74 -7.66 -2.24
C TYR A 2 -16.21 -8.46 -3.47
N GLN A 3 -17.50 -8.39 -3.81
CA GLN A 3 -18.04 -9.13 -4.96
C GLN A 3 -17.50 -8.58 -6.28
N PHE A 4 -17.45 -7.25 -6.46
CA PHE A 4 -16.97 -6.63 -7.70
C PHE A 4 -15.52 -7.01 -8.02
N TRP A 5 -14.63 -6.93 -7.04
CA TRP A 5 -13.21 -7.25 -7.21
C TRP A 5 -12.95 -8.72 -7.59
N ARG A 6 -13.83 -9.62 -7.13
CA ARG A 6 -13.78 -11.05 -7.43
C ARG A 6 -14.56 -11.46 -8.69
N THR A 7 -15.41 -10.59 -9.23
CA THR A 7 -16.26 -10.90 -10.39
C THR A 7 -15.88 -10.13 -11.66
N ALA A 8 -15.40 -8.89 -11.54
CA ALA A 8 -14.91 -8.12 -12.67
C ALA A 8 -13.61 -8.75 -13.15
N ALA A 9 -13.64 -9.26 -14.39
CA ALA A 9 -12.53 -10.04 -14.92
C ALA A 9 -12.26 -9.72 -16.40
N TYR A 10 -10.99 -9.87 -16.77
CA TYR A 10 -10.48 -9.58 -18.11
C TYR A 10 -9.73 -10.78 -18.66
N ASN A 11 -9.91 -11.06 -19.95
CA ASN A 11 -9.10 -12.06 -20.65
C ASN A 11 -7.85 -11.40 -21.21
N ILE A 12 -6.69 -11.77 -20.69
CA ILE A 12 -5.38 -11.24 -21.09
C ILE A 12 -4.50 -12.42 -21.47
N GLY A 13 -4.13 -12.50 -22.76
CA GLY A 13 -3.25 -13.57 -23.26
C GLY A 13 -3.82 -14.98 -23.09
N GLY A 14 -5.15 -15.15 -23.11
CA GLY A 14 -5.82 -16.44 -22.95
C GLY A 14 -6.10 -16.85 -21.51
N HIS A 15 -5.80 -15.99 -20.53
CA HIS A 15 -6.06 -16.22 -19.12
C HIS A 15 -7.06 -15.19 -18.59
N VAL A 16 -8.01 -15.65 -17.78
CA VAL A 16 -8.97 -14.76 -17.10
C VAL A 16 -8.32 -14.28 -15.81
N TYR A 17 -8.35 -12.97 -15.58
CA TYR A 17 -7.88 -12.33 -14.37
C TYR A 17 -8.99 -11.47 -13.77
N THR A 18 -9.35 -11.76 -12.53
CA THR A 18 -10.13 -10.84 -11.69
C THR A 18 -9.25 -9.67 -11.23
N LEU A 19 -9.84 -8.63 -10.63
CA LEU A 19 -9.06 -7.55 -10.04
C LEU A 19 -8.19 -8.05 -8.87
N ASP A 20 -8.71 -8.98 -8.06
CA ASP A 20 -7.93 -9.66 -7.01
C ASP A 20 -6.75 -10.44 -7.61
N ASP A 21 -6.96 -11.14 -8.73
CA ASP A 21 -5.90 -11.89 -9.41
C ASP A 21 -4.79 -10.95 -9.90
N ILE A 22 -5.15 -9.76 -10.40
CA ILE A 22 -4.16 -8.77 -10.85
C ILE A 22 -3.42 -8.17 -9.66
N GLU A 23 -4.15 -7.68 -8.65
CA GLU A 23 -3.53 -7.00 -7.51
C GLU A 23 -2.69 -7.96 -6.67
N HIS A 24 -3.29 -9.04 -6.21
CA HIS A 24 -2.66 -9.91 -5.24
C HIS A 24 -1.91 -11.08 -5.90
N GLY A 25 -2.49 -11.66 -6.95
CA GLY A 25 -1.88 -12.78 -7.69
C GLY A 25 -0.67 -12.35 -8.52
N ILE A 26 -0.77 -11.21 -9.22
CA ILE A 26 0.30 -10.72 -10.10
C ILE A 26 1.16 -9.67 -9.40
N LEU A 27 0.61 -8.50 -9.05
CA LEU A 27 1.38 -7.32 -8.62
C LEU A 27 2.01 -7.46 -7.23
N ARG A 28 1.36 -8.20 -6.33
CA ARG A 28 1.92 -8.54 -5.01
C ARG A 28 2.66 -9.86 -4.98
N GLY A 29 3.00 -10.44 -6.14
CA GLY A 29 3.80 -11.66 -6.20
C GLY A 29 3.11 -12.87 -5.57
N ASN A 30 1.80 -13.01 -5.80
CA ASN A 30 0.94 -14.06 -5.25
C ASN A 30 0.86 -14.10 -3.71
N ARG A 31 1.04 -12.95 -3.05
CA ARG A 31 0.76 -12.83 -1.61
C ARG A 31 -0.74 -12.92 -1.35
N SER A 32 -1.11 -13.41 -0.16
CA SER A 32 -2.51 -13.53 0.21
C SER A 32 -3.18 -12.17 0.37
N HIS A 33 -4.48 -12.12 0.09
CA HIS A 33 -5.32 -10.96 0.42
C HIS A 33 -5.33 -10.76 1.94
N PRO A 34 -5.36 -9.53 2.49
CA PRO A 34 -5.47 -9.30 3.94
C PRO A 34 -6.66 -9.98 4.65
N ALA A 35 -7.69 -10.41 3.92
CA ALA A 35 -8.88 -11.09 4.43
C ALA A 35 -8.79 -12.62 4.26
N SER A 36 -7.66 -13.14 3.78
CA SER A 36 -7.42 -14.56 3.50
C SER A 36 -6.00 -14.95 3.88
N ASN A 37 -5.82 -16.18 4.36
CA ASN A 37 -4.50 -16.75 4.62
C ASN A 37 -3.98 -17.61 3.46
N GLN A 38 -4.65 -17.59 2.30
CA GLN A 38 -4.29 -18.38 1.14
C GLN A 38 -3.88 -17.48 -0.03
N PRO A 39 -2.83 -17.86 -0.79
CA PRO A 39 -2.50 -17.19 -2.05
C PRO A 39 -3.64 -17.38 -3.06
N LEU A 40 -3.75 -16.47 -4.05
CA LEU A 40 -4.82 -16.56 -5.05
C LEU A 40 -4.53 -17.65 -6.08
N PHE A 41 -3.27 -17.81 -6.45
CA PHE A 41 -2.84 -18.81 -7.41
C PHE A 41 -2.20 -20.01 -6.68
N SER A 42 -2.67 -21.21 -7.02
CA SER A 42 -2.02 -22.45 -6.61
C SER A 42 -0.69 -22.65 -7.32
N GLU A 43 0.20 -23.49 -6.80
CA GLU A 43 1.52 -23.80 -7.41
C GLU A 43 1.45 -24.29 -8.87
N LYS A 44 0.31 -24.86 -9.28
CA LYS A 44 0.08 -25.38 -10.63
C LYS A 44 -0.60 -24.38 -11.56
N ASP A 45 -0.96 -23.20 -11.05
CA ASP A 45 -1.64 -22.18 -11.84
C ASP A 45 -0.66 -21.58 -12.87
N PRO A 46 -0.96 -21.67 -14.19
CA PRO A 46 -0.07 -21.18 -15.23
C PRO A 46 0.16 -19.66 -15.18
N ARG A 47 -0.69 -18.91 -14.47
CA ARG A 47 -0.59 -17.45 -14.31
C ARG A 47 0.54 -17.04 -13.37
N LEU A 48 1.01 -17.95 -12.50
CA LEU A 48 2.12 -17.69 -11.58
C LEU A 48 3.39 -17.21 -12.27
N LYS A 49 3.65 -17.67 -13.50
CA LYS A 49 4.84 -17.27 -14.27
C LYS A 49 4.89 -15.77 -14.58
N PHE A 50 3.75 -15.07 -14.47
CA PHE A 50 3.63 -13.64 -14.71
C PHE A 50 3.66 -12.81 -13.42
N ALA A 51 3.64 -13.45 -12.24
CA ALA A 51 3.69 -12.74 -10.97
C ALA A 51 5.03 -12.01 -10.79
N VAL A 52 5.00 -10.80 -10.23
CA VAL A 52 6.24 -10.03 -10.00
C VAL A 52 7.07 -10.73 -8.93
N LYS A 53 8.36 -10.89 -9.22
CA LYS A 53 9.31 -11.51 -8.29
C LYS A 53 9.65 -10.62 -7.10
N LYS A 54 9.66 -9.30 -7.31
CA LYS A 54 9.90 -8.29 -6.29
C LYS A 54 8.69 -7.37 -6.25
N VAL A 55 8.01 -7.35 -5.10
CA VAL A 55 6.87 -6.47 -4.85
C VAL A 55 7.36 -5.03 -4.72
N ASP A 56 6.69 -4.12 -5.42
CA ASP A 56 6.86 -2.68 -5.25
C ASP A 56 5.70 -2.17 -4.39
N PRO A 57 5.93 -1.75 -3.14
CA PRO A 57 4.83 -1.39 -2.23
C PRO A 57 4.06 -0.15 -2.69
N ARG A 58 4.63 0.64 -3.62
CA ARG A 58 3.99 1.83 -4.19
C ARG A 58 2.72 1.50 -4.99
N ILE A 59 2.53 0.24 -5.40
CA ILE A 59 1.31 -0.20 -6.10
C ILE A 59 0.04 0.07 -5.31
N HIS A 60 0.10 0.02 -3.97
CA HIS A 60 -1.04 0.28 -3.08
C HIS A 60 -1.59 1.69 -3.21
N PHE A 61 -0.78 2.65 -3.66
CA PHE A 61 -1.21 4.05 -3.82
C PHE A 61 -1.58 4.37 -5.28
N ALA A 62 -1.18 3.50 -6.21
CA ALA A 62 -1.52 3.60 -7.62
C ALA A 62 -2.89 3.00 -7.95
N LEU A 63 -3.25 1.89 -7.30
CA LEU A 63 -4.51 1.18 -7.51
C LEU A 63 -5.69 1.81 -6.75
N VAL A 64 -5.41 2.61 -5.72
CA VAL A 64 -6.38 3.14 -4.76
C VAL A 64 -7.00 4.49 -5.17
N CYS A 65 -6.99 4.84 -6.47
CA CYS A 65 -7.43 6.16 -6.96
C CYS A 65 -8.92 6.54 -6.69
N GLY A 66 -9.71 5.70 -6.02
CA GLY A 66 -11.09 5.99 -5.63
C GLY A 66 -11.26 6.82 -4.34
N ALA A 67 -10.19 7.32 -3.70
CA ALA A 67 -10.30 8.20 -2.54
C ALA A 67 -10.51 9.69 -2.95
N LYS A 68 -11.27 10.46 -2.16
CA LYS A 68 -11.68 11.86 -2.44
C LYS A 68 -10.49 12.82 -2.56
N SER A 69 -9.33 12.37 -2.12
CA SER A 69 -8.09 13.13 -2.04
C SER A 69 -6.96 12.53 -2.90
N CYS A 70 -7.27 11.58 -3.79
CA CYS A 70 -6.31 11.08 -4.76
C CYS A 70 -5.95 12.14 -5.83
N PRO A 71 -4.66 12.27 -6.20
CA PRO A 71 -4.25 13.02 -7.38
C PRO A 71 -4.82 12.38 -8.66
N ALA A 72 -4.84 13.12 -9.77
CA ALA A 72 -5.42 12.68 -11.04
C ALA A 72 -4.91 11.28 -11.47
N ILE A 73 -5.79 10.49 -12.10
CA ILE A 73 -5.43 9.19 -12.69
C ILE A 73 -4.27 9.41 -13.67
N ASN A 74 -3.09 8.92 -13.29
CA ASN A 74 -1.90 8.99 -14.12
C ASN A 74 -1.88 7.81 -15.09
N VAL A 75 -1.62 8.09 -16.37
CA VAL A 75 -1.35 7.05 -17.36
C VAL A 75 0.10 6.60 -17.19
N TYR A 76 0.28 5.39 -16.68
CA TYR A 76 1.60 4.79 -16.50
C TYR A 76 2.14 4.29 -17.84
N SER A 77 3.34 4.72 -18.16
CA SER A 77 4.17 4.25 -19.26
C SER A 77 5.52 3.79 -18.70
N PRO A 78 6.28 2.94 -19.41
CA PRO A 78 7.60 2.53 -18.94
C PRO A 78 8.53 3.72 -18.61
N ALA A 79 8.36 4.85 -19.28
CA ALA A 79 9.19 6.04 -19.10
C ALA A 79 8.81 6.91 -17.88
N ASN A 80 7.54 6.95 -17.49
CA ASN A 80 7.06 7.81 -16.39
C ASN A 80 6.64 7.05 -15.13
N LYS A 81 6.65 5.71 -15.17
CA LYS A 81 6.10 4.85 -14.13
C LYS A 81 6.65 5.19 -12.74
N ASP A 82 7.96 5.27 -12.58
CA ASP A 82 8.57 5.50 -11.26
C ASP A 82 8.22 6.87 -10.70
N HIS A 83 8.21 7.91 -11.55
CA HIS A 83 7.79 9.25 -11.15
C HIS A 83 6.31 9.26 -10.72
N ALA A 84 5.43 8.65 -11.51
CA ALA A 84 3.99 8.61 -11.21
C ALA A 84 3.69 7.82 -9.93
N LEU A 85 4.40 6.70 -9.70
CA LEU A 85 4.29 5.92 -8.46
C LEU A 85 4.77 6.70 -7.24
N ASP A 86 5.91 7.38 -7.35
CA ASP A 86 6.43 8.22 -6.28
C ASP A 86 5.51 9.39 -5.96
N GLU A 87 4.95 10.04 -6.98
CA GLU A 87 4.01 11.15 -6.80
C GLU A 87 2.72 10.68 -6.11
N ALA A 88 2.14 9.57 -6.55
CA ALA A 88 0.97 8.97 -5.91
C ALA A 88 1.25 8.63 -4.43
N THR A 89 2.43 8.06 -4.17
CA THR A 89 2.86 7.70 -2.81
C THR A 89 3.06 8.94 -1.92
N ARG A 90 3.74 9.99 -2.41
CA ARG A 90 3.93 11.25 -1.65
C ARG A 90 2.58 11.91 -1.34
N ASN A 91 1.68 11.94 -2.32
CA ASN A 91 0.36 12.56 -2.13
C ASN A 91 -0.47 11.79 -1.10
N PHE A 92 -0.43 10.46 -1.11
CA PHE A 92 -1.07 9.63 -0.09
C PHE A 92 -0.45 9.85 1.29
N CYS A 93 0.88 9.72 1.43
CA CYS A 93 1.56 9.89 2.71
C CYS A 93 1.34 11.27 3.32
N ARG A 94 1.28 12.34 2.51
CA ARG A 94 0.98 13.69 3.01
C ARG A 94 -0.38 13.80 3.71
N GLN A 95 -1.36 13.00 3.27
CA GLN A 95 -2.73 13.08 3.77
C GLN A 95 -2.99 12.09 4.91
N GLU A 96 -2.37 10.91 4.81
CA GLU A 96 -2.72 9.76 5.64
C GLU A 96 -1.63 9.36 6.64
N VAL A 97 -0.49 10.06 6.65
CA VAL A 97 0.60 9.86 7.60
C VAL A 97 0.84 11.15 8.38
N SER A 98 0.89 11.03 9.71
CA SER A 98 1.14 12.17 10.59
C SER A 98 2.01 11.77 11.78
N MET A 99 3.04 12.57 12.02
CA MET A 99 4.02 12.38 13.09
C MET A 99 3.82 13.45 14.16
N PHE A 100 3.56 13.02 15.41
CA PHE A 100 3.31 13.90 16.55
C PHE A 100 4.38 13.69 17.63
N THR A 101 5.40 14.54 17.64
CA THR A 101 6.49 14.48 18.62
C THR A 101 6.07 14.93 20.02
N GLU A 102 5.06 15.81 20.13
CA GLU A 102 4.60 16.35 21.42
C GLU A 102 3.85 15.32 22.27
N SER A 103 3.17 14.38 21.61
CA SER A 103 2.38 13.32 22.24
C SER A 103 2.99 11.94 22.06
N ASP A 104 4.14 11.84 21.39
CA ASP A 104 4.77 10.58 21.00
C ASP A 104 3.83 9.63 20.23
N GLU A 105 3.12 10.17 19.24
CA GLU A 105 2.17 9.39 18.43
C GLU A 105 2.55 9.39 16.95
N ILE A 106 2.34 8.25 16.30
CA ILE A 106 2.46 8.06 14.86
C ILE A 106 1.11 7.59 14.33
N TRP A 107 0.52 8.35 13.42
CA TRP A 107 -0.76 8.01 12.80
C TRP A 107 -0.52 7.58 11.35
N LEU A 108 -0.99 6.38 11.00
CA LEU A 108 -0.84 5.76 9.68
C LEU A 108 -2.19 5.34 9.11
N SER A 109 -2.29 5.19 7.79
CA SER A 109 -3.45 4.53 7.17
C SER A 109 -3.50 3.04 7.50
N LYS A 110 -4.72 2.47 7.62
CA LYS A 110 -4.94 1.02 7.71
C LYS A 110 -4.36 0.23 6.52
N ILE A 111 -4.08 0.86 5.39
CA ILE A 111 -3.35 0.21 4.27
C ILE A 111 -2.00 -0.34 4.74
N PHE A 112 -1.27 0.41 5.56
CA PHE A 112 0.00 -0.03 6.13
C PHE A 112 -0.17 -1.18 7.14
N GLN A 113 -1.34 -1.30 7.76
CA GLN A 113 -1.67 -2.41 8.66
C GLN A 113 -2.04 -3.68 7.88
N TRP A 114 -2.96 -3.56 6.91
CA TRP A 114 -3.46 -4.70 6.13
C TRP A 114 -2.39 -5.31 5.23
N TYR A 115 -1.53 -4.47 4.66
CA TYR A 115 -0.47 -4.88 3.74
C TYR A 115 0.92 -4.75 4.36
N ARG A 116 1.04 -4.84 5.69
CA ARG A 116 2.28 -4.67 6.45
C ARG A 116 3.48 -5.37 5.79
N GLN A 117 3.33 -6.64 5.43
CA GLN A 117 4.37 -7.49 4.83
C GLN A 117 4.93 -6.93 3.51
N ASP A 118 4.20 -6.04 2.84
CA ASP A 118 4.66 -5.37 1.62
C ASP A 118 5.62 -4.23 1.95
N PHE A 119 5.46 -3.57 3.09
CA PHE A 119 6.29 -2.43 3.52
C PHE A 119 7.46 -2.86 4.42
N GLY A 120 7.32 -3.95 5.17
CA GLY A 120 8.35 -4.50 6.05
C GLY A 120 7.81 -5.52 7.06
N GLU A 121 8.68 -6.04 7.92
CA GLU A 121 8.31 -7.06 8.93
C GLU A 121 7.82 -6.40 10.23
N THR A 122 8.41 -5.25 10.57
CA THR A 122 8.13 -4.51 11.81
C THR A 122 7.45 -3.17 11.56
N ASP A 123 6.78 -2.62 12.59
CA ASP A 123 6.21 -1.27 12.49
C ASP A 123 7.30 -0.22 12.25
N THR A 124 8.49 -0.44 12.81
CA THR A 124 9.69 0.36 12.54
C THR A 124 10.06 0.35 11.05
N ASP A 125 9.97 -0.80 10.37
CA ASP A 125 10.24 -0.90 8.94
C ASP A 125 9.19 -0.17 8.11
N VAL A 126 7.91 -0.31 8.48
CA VAL A 126 6.79 0.42 7.86
C VAL A 126 7.01 1.93 7.99
N ILE A 127 7.32 2.42 9.20
CA ILE A 127 7.58 3.84 9.43
C ILE A 127 8.77 4.29 8.58
N ARG A 128 9.90 3.56 8.64
CA ARG A 128 11.11 3.87 7.87
C ARG A 128 10.84 3.92 6.37
N TRP A 129 9.96 3.06 5.86
CA TRP A 129 9.55 3.05 4.46
C TRP A 129 8.78 4.31 4.06
N THR A 130 7.98 4.89 4.96
CA THR A 130 7.20 6.12 4.65
C THR A 130 8.06 7.38 4.60
N ILE A 131 9.17 7.45 5.35
CA ILE A 131 10.00 8.66 5.52
C ILE A 131 10.37 9.35 4.19
N PRO A 132 10.87 8.65 3.14
CA PRO A 132 11.25 9.30 1.88
C PRO A 132 10.10 9.98 1.14
N TYR A 133 8.86 9.69 1.51
CA TYR A 133 7.64 10.21 0.89
C TYR A 133 6.97 11.33 1.70
N LEU A 134 7.48 11.64 2.89
CA LEU A 134 7.00 12.73 3.75
C LEU A 134 7.62 14.07 3.36
N ASP A 135 7.00 15.18 3.76
CA ASP A 135 7.64 16.50 3.70
C ASP A 135 8.75 16.64 4.76
N ALA A 136 9.63 17.63 4.60
CA ALA A 136 10.81 17.79 5.47
C ALA A 136 10.47 17.88 6.96
N ASN A 137 9.37 18.55 7.34
CA ASN A 137 8.97 18.68 8.74
C ASN A 137 8.53 17.32 9.30
N GLN A 138 7.72 16.58 8.54
CA GLN A 138 7.28 15.24 8.91
C GLN A 138 8.45 14.23 8.93
N GLN A 139 9.44 14.38 8.04
CA GLN A 139 10.66 13.56 8.05
C GLN A 139 11.47 13.74 9.34
N ASP A 140 11.71 14.98 9.76
CA ASP A 140 12.44 15.26 11.00
C ASP A 140 11.73 14.66 12.21
N ARG A 141 10.41 14.83 12.30
CA ARG A 141 9.58 14.24 13.35
C ARG A 141 9.61 12.72 13.32
N ALA A 142 9.51 12.11 12.14
CA ALA A 142 9.56 10.67 11.97
C ALA A 142 10.90 10.10 12.48
N ASN A 143 12.02 10.73 12.14
CA ASN A 143 13.35 10.30 12.61
C ASN A 143 13.47 10.37 14.14
N LEU A 144 12.95 11.43 14.77
CA LEU A 144 12.94 11.56 16.23
C LEU A 144 12.09 10.47 16.91
N LEU A 145 10.88 10.25 16.41
CA LEU A 145 9.98 9.22 16.93
C LEU A 145 10.54 7.81 16.70
N LEU A 146 11.18 7.55 15.55
CA LEU A 146 11.82 6.27 15.24
C LEU A 146 12.94 5.96 16.24
N LEU A 147 13.81 6.94 16.50
CA LEU A 147 14.86 6.82 17.51
C LEU A 147 14.28 6.53 18.90
N LYS A 148 13.20 7.22 19.28
CA LYS A 148 12.53 7.00 20.58
C LYS A 148 11.91 5.61 20.67
N LEU A 149 11.25 5.16 19.60
CA LEU A 149 10.65 3.82 19.51
C LEU A 149 11.73 2.74 19.65
N GLU A 150 12.86 2.87 18.94
CA GLU A 150 13.97 1.90 18.97
C GLU A 150 14.71 1.87 20.33
N LYS A 151 14.77 2.99 21.06
CA LYS A 151 15.52 3.10 22.32
C LYS A 151 14.70 2.86 23.57
N ILE A 152 13.46 3.35 23.58
CA ILE A 152 12.62 3.47 24.79
C ILE A 152 11.31 2.70 24.62
N GLY A 153 10.83 2.48 23.40
CA GLY A 153 9.59 1.75 23.13
C GLY A 153 8.31 2.50 23.52
N GLN A 154 8.38 3.79 23.83
CA GLN A 154 7.25 4.63 24.25
C GLN A 154 6.77 5.54 23.12
N VAL A 155 6.31 4.95 22.02
CA VAL A 155 5.66 5.68 20.92
C VAL A 155 4.40 4.91 20.54
N ASP A 156 3.25 5.59 20.54
CA ASP A 156 1.97 4.98 20.21
C ASP A 156 1.74 5.03 18.69
N ILE A 157 1.41 3.87 18.10
CA ILE A 157 1.18 3.74 16.67
C ILE A 157 -0.30 3.49 16.44
N LYS A 158 -0.96 4.48 15.83
CA LYS A 158 -2.40 4.48 15.56
C LYS A 158 -2.65 4.30 14.07
N TYR A 159 -3.73 3.57 13.75
CA TYR A 159 -4.19 3.40 12.39
C TYR A 159 -5.54 4.09 12.18
N ASN A 160 -5.56 5.11 11.32
CA ASN A 160 -6.75 5.90 11.01
C ASN A 160 -7.86 5.03 10.39
N GLU A 161 -9.12 5.33 10.70
CA GLU A 161 -10.23 4.67 10.04
C GLU A 161 -10.28 5.06 8.57
N TYR A 162 -10.14 4.06 7.70
CA TYR A 162 -10.23 4.26 6.26
C TYR A 162 -11.70 4.49 5.87
N ASP A 163 -12.02 5.67 5.33
CA ASP A 163 -13.37 5.98 4.88
C ASP A 163 -13.68 5.30 3.53
N TRP A 164 -14.36 4.15 3.61
CA TRP A 164 -14.82 3.38 2.45
C TRP A 164 -16.06 3.97 1.76
N SER A 165 -16.59 5.12 2.20
CA SER A 165 -17.88 5.67 1.72
C SER A 165 -17.91 6.02 0.23
N LEU A 166 -16.76 6.07 -0.44
CA LEU A 166 -16.62 6.53 -1.82
C LEU A 166 -16.96 5.50 -2.91
N ASN A 167 -17.14 4.22 -2.55
CA ASN A 167 -17.51 3.14 -3.47
C ASN A 167 -18.97 2.66 -3.28
N LYS A 168 -19.85 3.58 -2.87
CA LYS A 168 -21.31 3.38 -2.91
C LYS A 168 -21.89 4.19 -4.08
N SER A 169 -21.71 3.68 -5.29
CA SER A 169 -22.61 4.01 -6.41
C SER A 169 -23.48 2.81 -6.76
#